data_AF-A0A934BS94-F1
#
_entry.id   AF-A0A934BS94-F1
#
_cell.length_a   1.000
_cell.length_b   1.000
_cell.length_c   1.000
_cell.angle_alpha   90.00
_cell.angle_beta   90.00
_cell.angle_gamma   90.00
#
_symmetry.space_group_name_H-M   'P 1'
#
loop_
_entity.id
_entity.type
_entity.pdbx_description
1 polymer ?
#
loop_
_entity_poly.entity_id
_entity_poly.type
_entity_poly.pdbx_seq_one_letter_code
_entity_poly.pdbx_strand_id
1 'polypeptide(L)'
;MTNASDSPTFREMMGSGQFRYGAEIVSTRGITTPGETPKLVELGHALAVDRRIGWISITDNPGGNPMLPADWIAQKLAAHRGRIVIHLACKDLNRNGLESAAWRYAQEGFDNILAMTGDYPITSYGGLARPVFDLDSVSLIALLKAMNDGLEVPKPGGKLERLPKTNFFIGCAASPFKRYERELMPQYFKLARKVHCGAQWVISQLGYDMRKFYELKLFMDWARVQAPLIGNVYVLNKTVAGLFHKNKIPGCVVSDKLYELVEKYAAGPDKGRSFFLELAAKQLAVFKGMGFAAGYLGGIHKADVFGQVIEMAEKFGPNDWKAFAKEIQFPKPDEFYLFEQNPETGLGDITQLNRAYRESLQHPPKSPQANLAYRLTRKVHELAFTPGKGMFPPLQKFYERLEKNGDNLGARALHAIERVSKEMAYGCKDCGDCSLPDTAYLCPRASCSKTARNGPCGGSFDGRCELDDKECLWARAYERLKSYGESEHMLDGPAVFYNAKLEGTSAWANTFRGRDHHRAAQPEKEEPKE
;
A
#
# COMPACT_ATOMS: atom_id res chain seq x y z
N MET A 1 -1.42 -7.80 40.06
CA MET A 1 -0.62 -7.80 38.83
C MET A 1 -1.06 -8.99 38.00
N THR A 2 -1.99 -8.80 37.05
CA THR A 2 -2.35 -9.83 36.08
C THR A 2 -1.20 -9.93 35.07
N ASN A 3 -0.67 -11.13 34.84
CA ASN A 3 0.41 -11.36 33.88
C ASN A 3 0.00 -10.81 32.51
N ALA A 4 0.95 -10.22 31.78
CA ALA A 4 0.73 -9.79 30.39
C ALA A 4 0.25 -10.92 29.46
N SER A 5 0.36 -12.19 29.90
CA SER A 5 -0.12 -13.40 29.22
C SER A 5 -1.64 -13.51 29.05
N ASP A 6 -2.44 -12.76 29.82
CA ASP A 6 -3.89 -12.95 29.84
C ASP A 6 -4.65 -12.00 28.88
N SER A 7 -3.95 -11.04 28.26
CA SER A 7 -4.56 -10.16 27.26
C SER A 7 -4.53 -10.81 25.88
N PRO A 8 -5.64 -10.75 25.11
CA PRO A 8 -5.65 -11.31 23.77
C PRO A 8 -4.57 -10.64 22.90
N THR A 9 -3.97 -11.41 22.00
CA THR A 9 -3.07 -10.91 20.97
C THR A 9 -3.83 -10.05 19.96
N PHE A 10 -3.12 -9.23 19.20
CA PHE A 10 -3.69 -8.44 18.12
C PHE A 10 -4.42 -9.32 17.09
N ARG A 11 -3.84 -10.48 16.74
CA ARG A 11 -4.47 -11.46 15.84
C ARG A 11 -5.82 -11.96 16.38
N GLU A 12 -5.88 -12.36 17.64
CA GLU A 12 -7.12 -12.80 18.29
C GLU A 12 -8.15 -11.67 18.36
N MET A 13 -7.71 -10.44 18.67
CA MET A 13 -8.57 -9.26 18.68
C MET A 13 -9.26 -9.04 17.32
N MET A 14 -8.51 -9.10 16.23
CA MET A 14 -9.06 -8.90 14.87
C MET A 14 -10.06 -9.99 14.47
N GLY A 15 -9.96 -11.20 15.04
CA GLY A 15 -10.90 -12.30 14.81
C GLY A 15 -12.08 -12.38 15.79
N SER A 16 -12.09 -11.55 16.85
CA SER A 16 -13.03 -11.70 17.96
C SER A 16 -14.46 -11.19 17.71
N GLY A 17 -14.66 -10.39 16.66
CA GLY A 17 -15.92 -9.66 16.42
C GLY A 17 -16.19 -8.52 17.40
N GLN A 18 -15.31 -8.28 18.38
CA GLN A 18 -15.40 -7.17 19.32
C GLN A 18 -14.55 -5.99 18.82
N PHE A 19 -15.14 -4.80 18.78
CA PHE A 19 -14.43 -3.58 18.40
C PHE A 19 -13.31 -3.26 19.39
N ARG A 20 -12.09 -3.02 18.90
CA ARG A 20 -10.92 -2.68 19.72
C ARG A 20 -10.32 -1.32 19.36
N TYR A 21 -9.77 -0.64 20.36
CA TYR A 21 -9.02 0.60 20.16
C TYR A 21 -7.53 0.32 20.03
N GLY A 22 -6.89 0.90 19.03
CA GLY A 22 -5.45 0.90 18.83
C GLY A 22 -4.85 2.28 18.99
N ALA A 23 -3.58 2.33 19.38
CA ALA A 23 -2.83 3.58 19.50
C ALA A 23 -1.61 3.59 18.57
N GLU A 24 -1.37 4.73 17.93
CA GLU A 24 -0.15 4.99 17.15
C GLU A 24 0.96 5.53 18.05
N ILE A 25 2.16 5.02 17.83
CA ILE A 25 3.41 5.60 18.32
C ILE A 25 4.23 6.02 17.10
N VAL A 26 4.38 7.34 16.95
CA VAL A 26 5.25 7.94 15.95
C VAL A 26 6.67 8.03 16.49
N SER A 27 7.63 7.48 15.75
CA SER A 27 9.03 7.49 16.16
C SER A 27 9.63 8.90 16.21
N THR A 28 10.83 9.04 16.76
CA THR A 28 11.56 10.32 16.84
C THR A 28 12.94 10.19 16.19
N ARG A 29 13.48 11.31 15.71
CA ARG A 29 14.86 11.39 15.21
C ARG A 29 15.81 11.72 16.35
N GLY A 30 16.89 10.96 16.47
CA GLY A 30 17.93 11.13 17.48
C GLY A 30 17.71 10.29 18.74
N ILE A 31 18.73 10.29 19.60
CA ILE A 31 18.72 9.60 20.90
C ILE A 31 18.36 10.57 22.02
N THR A 32 17.90 10.05 23.15
CA THR A 32 17.75 10.84 24.38
C THR A 32 19.05 10.93 25.15
N THR A 33 19.09 11.87 26.11
CA THR A 33 20.20 12.04 27.02
C THR A 33 20.49 10.73 27.77
N PRO A 34 21.76 10.30 27.90
CA PRO A 34 22.11 9.14 28.71
C PRO A 34 21.55 9.24 30.13
N GLY A 35 20.91 8.18 30.62
CA GLY A 35 20.28 8.12 31.95
C GLY A 35 18.79 8.47 31.98
N GLU A 36 18.22 8.98 30.88
CA GLU A 36 16.78 9.26 30.78
C GLU A 36 16.06 8.19 29.94
N THR A 37 14.90 7.74 30.41
CA THR A 37 14.00 6.93 29.57
C THR A 37 13.37 7.85 28.52
N PRO A 38 13.40 7.49 27.22
CA PRO A 38 12.75 8.33 26.22
C PRO A 38 11.26 8.47 26.49
N LYS A 39 10.73 9.70 26.38
CA LYS A 39 9.28 9.99 26.49
C LYS A 39 8.42 9.07 25.62
N LEU A 40 8.97 8.61 24.49
CA LEU A 40 8.30 7.68 23.60
C LEU A 40 8.13 6.28 24.20
N VAL A 41 9.13 5.81 24.95
CA VAL A 41 9.08 4.53 25.67
C VAL A 41 8.13 4.64 26.86
N GLU A 42 8.16 5.76 27.58
CA GLU A 42 7.20 6.05 28.65
C GLU A 42 5.75 6.05 28.12
N LEU A 43 5.52 6.73 26.99
CA LEU A 43 4.23 6.69 26.30
C LEU A 43 3.84 5.26 25.94
N GLY A 44 4.74 4.48 25.34
CA GLY A 44 4.48 3.08 24.99
C GLY A 44 4.07 2.22 26.19
N HIS A 45 4.77 2.35 27.32
CA HIS A 45 4.41 1.64 28.55
C HIS A 45 3.05 2.10 29.09
N ALA A 46 2.80 3.41 29.13
CA ALA A 46 1.53 3.97 29.60
C ALA A 46 0.34 3.47 28.75
N LEU A 47 0.50 3.43 27.42
CA LEU A 47 -0.51 2.89 26.51
C LEU A 47 -0.70 1.37 26.68
N ALA A 48 0.38 0.62 26.92
CA ALA A 48 0.31 -0.83 27.03
C ALA A 48 -0.42 -1.31 28.30
N VAL A 49 -0.34 -0.55 29.39
CA VAL A 49 -1.05 -0.86 30.65
C VAL A 49 -2.49 -0.34 30.69
N ASP A 50 -2.86 0.59 29.79
CA ASP A 50 -4.23 1.06 29.67
C ASP A 50 -5.13 -0.03 29.05
N ARG A 51 -6.07 -0.54 29.85
CA ARG A 51 -6.97 -1.64 29.45
C ARG A 51 -7.93 -1.26 28.32
N ARG A 52 -8.11 0.05 28.05
CA ARG A 52 -8.93 0.52 26.92
C ARG A 52 -8.23 0.33 25.58
N ILE A 53 -6.90 0.31 25.59
CA ILE A 53 -6.09 0.18 24.38
C ILE A 53 -5.80 -1.30 24.16
N GLY A 54 -6.34 -1.87 23.09
CA GLY A 54 -6.11 -3.26 22.72
C GLY A 54 -4.71 -3.50 22.15
N TRP A 55 -4.21 -2.59 21.33
CA TRP A 55 -2.97 -2.80 20.57
C TRP A 55 -2.25 -1.49 20.27
N ILE A 56 -0.98 -1.59 19.92
CA ILE A 56 -0.11 -0.45 19.64
C ILE A 56 0.57 -0.66 18.29
N SER A 57 0.45 0.33 17.41
CA SER A 57 1.19 0.37 16.15
C SER A 57 2.39 1.29 16.27
N ILE A 58 3.52 0.90 15.69
CA ILE A 58 4.75 1.69 15.70
C ILE A 58 5.17 2.00 14.27
N THR A 59 5.26 3.29 13.95
CA THR A 59 5.54 3.76 12.59
C THR A 59 7.02 3.61 12.20
N ASP A 60 7.28 3.30 10.93
CA ASP A 60 8.62 3.24 10.33
C ASP A 60 8.88 4.49 9.48
N ASN A 61 9.77 5.37 9.97
CA ASN A 61 10.27 6.57 9.28
C ASN A 61 9.16 7.37 8.53
N PRO A 62 8.08 7.79 9.23
CA PRO A 62 6.95 8.47 8.61
C PRO A 62 7.34 9.75 7.88
N GLY A 63 6.71 10.00 6.74
CA GLY A 63 7.03 11.13 5.86
C GLY A 63 8.39 11.02 5.18
N GLY A 64 9.02 9.84 5.19
CA GLY A 64 10.33 9.61 4.57
C GLY A 64 11.48 10.27 5.34
N ASN A 65 11.30 10.53 6.64
CA ASN A 65 12.30 11.13 7.51
C ASN A 65 13.02 10.04 8.32
N PRO A 66 14.35 10.10 8.48
CA PRO A 66 15.07 9.14 9.32
C PRO A 66 14.70 9.33 10.79
N MET A 67 14.23 8.26 11.42
CA MET A 67 13.86 8.18 12.83
C MET A 67 14.47 6.93 13.48
N LEU A 68 14.27 6.76 14.78
CA LEU A 68 14.57 5.49 15.44
C LEU A 68 13.76 4.37 14.78
N PRO A 69 14.38 3.22 14.46
CA PRO A 69 13.67 2.09 13.87
C PRO A 69 12.49 1.64 14.74
N ALA A 70 11.36 1.28 14.11
CA ALA A 70 10.12 0.93 14.81
C ALA A 70 10.30 -0.25 15.78
N ASP A 71 11.11 -1.22 15.38
CA ASP A 71 11.46 -2.40 16.16
C ASP A 71 12.24 -2.09 17.43
N TRP A 72 13.02 -1.01 17.46
CA TRP A 72 13.73 -0.61 18.67
C TRP A 72 12.74 -0.25 19.79
N ILE A 73 11.66 0.45 19.44
CA ILE A 73 10.57 0.77 20.38
C ILE A 73 9.81 -0.51 20.73
N ALA A 74 9.53 -1.37 19.74
CA ALA A 74 8.84 -2.64 19.95
C ALA A 74 9.58 -3.50 21.00
N GLN A 75 10.91 -3.55 20.94
CA GLN A 75 11.76 -4.24 21.92
C GLN A 75 11.61 -3.71 23.35
N LYS A 76 11.43 -2.39 23.52
CA LYS A 76 11.13 -1.82 24.84
C LYS A 76 9.76 -2.25 25.39
N LEU A 77 8.86 -2.68 24.51
CA LEU A 77 7.52 -3.18 24.83
C LEU A 77 7.41 -4.71 24.69
N ALA A 78 8.52 -5.45 24.75
CA ALA A 78 8.55 -6.89 24.47
C ALA A 78 7.64 -7.75 25.37
N ALA A 79 7.30 -7.28 26.57
CA ALA A 79 6.31 -7.92 27.46
C ALA A 79 4.89 -7.92 26.87
N HIS A 80 4.62 -7.07 25.88
CA HIS A 80 3.34 -6.92 25.20
C HIS A 80 3.43 -7.26 23.70
N ARG A 81 4.48 -7.97 23.25
CA ARG A 81 4.77 -8.19 21.82
C ARG A 81 3.59 -8.70 20.99
N GLY A 82 2.72 -9.53 21.56
CA GLY A 82 1.51 -10.04 20.89
C GLY A 82 0.49 -8.94 20.52
N ARG A 83 0.57 -7.77 21.15
CA ARG A 83 -0.27 -6.58 20.92
C ARG A 83 0.42 -5.48 20.10
N ILE A 84 1.69 -5.68 19.74
CA ILE A 84 2.49 -4.70 18.97
C ILE A 84 2.37 -5.02 17.49
N VAL A 85 2.10 -3.99 16.69
CA VAL A 85 2.15 -3.99 15.23
C VAL A 85 3.34 -3.14 14.77
N ILE A 86 4.27 -3.74 14.03
CA ILE A 86 5.44 -3.04 13.50
C ILE A 86 5.18 -2.66 12.03
N HIS A 87 5.34 -1.38 11.68
CA HIS A 87 5.36 -0.98 10.28
C HIS A 87 6.68 -1.41 9.65
N LEU A 88 6.63 -1.98 8.45
CA LEU A 88 7.80 -2.32 7.65
C LEU A 88 7.64 -1.74 6.24
N ALA A 89 8.47 -0.76 5.88
CA ALA A 89 8.33 -0.02 4.62
C ALA A 89 9.50 -0.23 3.65
N CYS A 90 9.20 -0.30 2.35
CA CYS A 90 10.17 -0.55 1.28
C CYS A 90 10.98 0.67 0.80
N LYS A 91 10.76 1.86 1.38
CA LYS A 91 11.30 3.14 0.89
C LYS A 91 12.83 3.25 0.95
N ASP A 92 13.43 2.66 1.97
CA ASP A 92 14.84 2.80 2.36
C ASP A 92 15.57 1.46 2.56
N LEU A 93 14.88 0.33 2.45
CA LEU A 93 15.45 -1.02 2.50
C LEU A 93 15.20 -1.78 1.19
N ASN A 94 16.22 -2.49 0.72
CA ASN A 94 16.06 -3.45 -0.38
C ASN A 94 15.49 -4.77 0.15
N ARG A 95 15.21 -5.75 -0.72
CA ARG A 95 14.64 -7.04 -0.30
C ARG A 95 15.46 -7.75 0.77
N ASN A 96 16.78 -7.68 0.72
CA ASN A 96 17.64 -8.32 1.73
C ASN A 96 17.51 -7.63 3.09
N GLY A 97 17.44 -6.29 3.11
CA GLY A 97 17.21 -5.53 4.33
C GLY A 97 15.83 -5.79 4.92
N LEU A 98 14.81 -5.86 4.07
CA LEU A 98 13.43 -6.18 4.46
C LEU A 98 13.31 -7.61 5.02
N GLU A 99 13.88 -8.59 4.32
CA GLU A 99 13.91 -9.99 4.76
C GLU A 99 14.69 -10.16 6.07
N SER A 100 15.85 -9.51 6.20
CA SER A 100 16.65 -9.56 7.43
C SER A 100 15.91 -8.95 8.62
N ALA A 101 15.22 -7.83 8.41
CA ALA A 101 14.38 -7.22 9.44
C ALA A 101 13.23 -8.17 9.85
N ALA A 102 12.57 -8.80 8.86
CA ALA A 102 11.52 -9.78 9.13
C ALA A 102 12.05 -11.00 9.90
N TRP A 103 13.18 -11.61 9.51
CA TRP A 103 13.78 -12.72 10.25
C TRP A 103 14.03 -12.37 11.71
N ARG A 104 14.54 -11.17 11.98
CA ARG A 104 14.70 -10.67 13.35
C ARG A 104 13.36 -10.59 14.07
N TYR A 105 12.32 -10.02 13.45
CA TYR A 105 10.99 -9.91 14.08
C TYR A 105 10.42 -11.28 14.46
N ALA A 106 10.52 -12.26 13.56
CA ALA A 106 10.10 -13.64 13.84
C ALA A 106 10.91 -14.27 14.99
N GLN A 107 12.23 -14.12 14.98
CA GLN A 107 13.11 -14.63 16.04
C GLN A 107 12.78 -13.99 17.42
N GLU A 108 12.36 -12.74 17.41
CA GLU A 108 11.99 -11.98 18.60
C GLU A 108 10.50 -12.12 18.96
N GLY A 109 9.71 -12.90 18.22
CA GLY A 109 8.28 -13.14 18.47
C GLY A 109 7.37 -11.94 18.20
N PHE A 110 7.79 -11.02 17.32
CA PHE A 110 6.94 -9.95 16.79
C PHE A 110 6.28 -10.41 15.48
N ASP A 111 5.08 -10.94 15.61
CA ASP A 111 4.37 -11.54 14.48
C ASP A 111 3.49 -10.54 13.70
N ASN A 112 3.09 -9.41 14.28
CA ASN A 112 2.15 -8.50 13.60
C ASN A 112 2.91 -7.41 12.81
N ILE A 113 2.77 -7.44 11.49
CA ILE A 113 3.48 -6.51 10.58
C ILE A 113 2.48 -5.75 9.73
N LEU A 114 2.62 -4.43 9.64
CA LEU A 114 1.96 -3.63 8.60
C LEU A 114 2.94 -3.43 7.43
N ALA A 115 2.71 -4.12 6.31
CA ALA A 115 3.56 -4.04 5.13
C ALA A 115 3.21 -2.83 4.26
N MET A 116 4.19 -1.97 3.99
CA MET A 116 4.00 -0.69 3.31
C MET A 116 5.02 -0.45 2.20
N THR A 117 4.63 0.31 1.18
CA THR A 117 5.63 0.83 0.21
C THR A 117 6.49 1.91 0.86
N GLY A 118 5.90 2.70 1.77
CA GLY A 118 6.54 3.83 2.43
C GLY A 118 6.45 5.12 1.62
N ASP A 119 6.70 6.25 2.28
CA ASP A 119 6.76 7.58 1.68
C ASP A 119 8.09 7.79 0.96
N TYR A 120 8.07 8.64 -0.08
CA TYR A 120 9.32 9.01 -0.76
C TYR A 120 10.24 9.78 0.20
N PRO A 121 11.53 9.43 0.30
CA PRO A 121 12.48 10.18 1.11
C PRO A 121 12.59 11.63 0.64
N ILE A 122 12.42 12.61 1.54
CA ILE A 122 12.44 14.05 1.20
C ILE A 122 13.63 14.81 1.79
N THR A 123 14.38 14.20 2.71
CA THR A 123 15.53 14.84 3.38
C THR A 123 16.51 13.79 3.93
N SER A 124 17.78 14.15 4.12
CA SER A 124 18.80 13.34 4.79
C SER A 124 20.04 14.17 5.18
N TYR A 125 21.08 13.53 5.70
CA TYR A 125 22.40 14.13 5.93
C TYR A 125 23.10 14.38 4.60
N GLY A 126 23.52 15.63 4.34
CA GLY A 126 24.27 16.00 3.13
C GLY A 126 23.44 16.05 1.83
N GLY A 127 22.11 15.89 1.89
CA GLY A 127 21.24 16.00 0.71
C GLY A 127 20.01 15.09 0.75
N LEU A 128 19.37 14.91 -0.40
CA LEU A 128 18.24 14.00 -0.57
C LEU A 128 18.72 12.54 -0.62
N ALA A 129 18.17 11.67 0.24
CA ALA A 129 18.49 10.25 0.19
C ALA A 129 18.01 9.60 -1.11
N ARG A 130 18.79 8.63 -1.62
CA ARG A 130 18.35 7.83 -2.77
C ARG A 130 17.18 6.93 -2.33
N PRO A 131 16.04 6.97 -3.04
CA PRO A 131 14.96 6.03 -2.78
C PRO A 131 15.36 4.61 -3.19
N VAL A 132 14.95 3.60 -2.40
CA VAL A 132 15.27 2.19 -2.67
C VAL A 132 14.17 1.52 -3.49
N PHE A 133 12.96 1.35 -2.93
CA PHE A 133 11.78 0.76 -3.59
C PHE A 133 12.07 -0.50 -4.43
N ASP A 134 12.97 -1.36 -3.94
CA ASP A 134 13.28 -2.65 -4.59
C ASP A 134 12.06 -3.58 -4.58
N LEU A 135 11.29 -3.50 -3.49
CA LEU A 135 9.94 -4.06 -3.36
C LEU A 135 8.93 -2.92 -3.20
N ASP A 136 7.65 -3.23 -3.42
CA ASP A 136 6.52 -2.41 -3.00
C ASP A 136 5.68 -3.20 -1.98
N SER A 137 4.58 -2.62 -1.49
CA SER A 137 3.77 -3.28 -0.46
C SER A 137 3.26 -4.66 -0.88
N VAL A 138 2.96 -4.88 -2.17
CA VAL A 138 2.40 -6.15 -2.66
C VAL A 138 3.49 -7.22 -2.66
N SER A 139 4.68 -6.88 -3.18
CA SER A 139 5.80 -7.83 -3.21
C SER A 139 6.43 -8.06 -1.83
N LEU A 140 6.35 -7.10 -0.91
CA LEU A 140 6.70 -7.31 0.50
C LEU A 140 5.71 -8.28 1.19
N ILE A 141 4.41 -8.13 0.95
CA ILE A 141 3.41 -9.09 1.45
C ILE A 141 3.71 -10.50 0.93
N ALA A 142 4.01 -10.63 -0.36
CA ALA A 142 4.34 -11.92 -0.97
C ALA A 142 5.63 -12.53 -0.37
N LEU A 143 6.66 -11.71 -0.07
CA LEU A 143 7.86 -12.16 0.66
C LEU A 143 7.51 -12.69 2.06
N LEU A 144 6.77 -11.92 2.86
CA LEU A 144 6.37 -12.31 4.22
C LEU A 144 5.50 -13.58 4.20
N LYS A 145 4.63 -13.72 3.19
CA LYS A 145 3.83 -14.94 2.98
C LYS A 145 4.72 -16.13 2.64
N ALA A 146 5.71 -15.97 1.77
CA ALA A 146 6.67 -17.02 1.45
C ALA A 146 7.47 -17.46 2.67
N MET A 147 7.85 -16.52 3.56
CA MET A 147 8.48 -16.84 4.84
C MET A 147 7.54 -17.67 5.76
N ASN A 148 6.26 -17.33 5.81
CA ASN A 148 5.27 -18.12 6.57
C ASN A 148 5.09 -19.53 5.99
N ASP A 149 5.26 -19.71 4.68
CA ASP A 149 5.19 -21.01 4.01
C ASP A 149 6.49 -21.82 4.08
N GLY A 150 7.56 -21.21 4.60
CA GLY A 150 8.92 -21.73 4.57
C GLY A 150 9.59 -21.30 3.27
N LEU A 151 10.36 -20.21 3.34
CA LEU A 151 10.99 -19.58 2.20
C LEU A 151 12.01 -20.52 1.56
N GLU A 152 11.94 -20.68 0.23
CA GLU A 152 12.92 -21.47 -0.52
C GLU A 152 14.06 -20.59 -1.03
N VAL A 153 15.29 -20.99 -0.72
CA VAL A 153 16.51 -20.28 -1.10
C VAL A 153 17.50 -21.21 -1.82
N PRO A 154 18.26 -20.71 -2.81
CA PRO A 154 19.26 -21.52 -3.47
C PRO A 154 20.49 -21.76 -2.58
N LYS A 155 20.96 -23.01 -2.51
CA LYS A 155 22.24 -23.40 -1.92
C LYS A 155 23.35 -23.47 -2.97
N PRO A 156 24.63 -23.41 -2.54
CA PRO A 156 25.75 -23.83 -3.38
C PRO A 156 25.47 -25.20 -4.02
N GLY A 157 25.70 -25.32 -5.33
CA GLY A 157 25.37 -26.52 -6.11
C GLY A 157 23.94 -26.57 -6.66
N GLY A 158 23.15 -25.50 -6.52
CA GLY A 158 21.86 -25.32 -7.23
C GLY A 158 20.66 -25.99 -6.55
N LYS A 159 20.86 -26.74 -5.46
CA LYS A 159 19.77 -27.30 -4.66
C LYS A 159 19.00 -26.19 -3.95
N LEU A 160 17.69 -26.33 -3.82
CA LEU A 160 16.88 -25.44 -3.00
C LEU A 160 16.85 -25.93 -1.54
N GLU A 161 16.93 -25.00 -0.60
CA GLU A 161 16.67 -25.23 0.82
C GLU A 161 15.40 -24.50 1.21
N ARG A 162 14.52 -25.21 1.93
CA ARG A 162 13.36 -24.62 2.58
C ARG A 162 13.72 -24.23 4.01
N LEU A 163 13.63 -22.93 4.31
CA LEU A 163 13.91 -22.38 5.63
C LEU A 163 12.76 -22.62 6.62
N PRO A 164 13.01 -22.53 7.95
CA PRO A 164 11.95 -22.59 8.95
C PRO A 164 10.85 -21.57 8.71
N LYS A 165 9.61 -21.95 9.00
CA LYS A 165 8.43 -21.10 8.82
C LYS A 165 8.38 -19.98 9.85
N THR A 166 7.99 -18.78 9.41
CA THR A 166 7.55 -17.70 10.29
C THR A 166 6.05 -17.79 10.58
N ASN A 167 5.53 -16.91 11.44
CA ASN A 167 4.10 -16.85 11.77
C ASN A 167 3.57 -15.40 11.69
N PHE A 168 3.94 -14.63 10.68
CA PHE A 168 3.48 -13.24 10.57
C PHE A 168 1.96 -13.14 10.37
N PHE A 169 1.34 -12.19 11.06
CA PHE A 169 -0.01 -11.69 10.80
C PHE A 169 0.08 -10.42 9.95
N ILE A 170 -0.02 -10.59 8.63
CA ILE A 170 0.41 -9.58 7.66
C ILE A 170 -0.74 -8.60 7.39
N GLY A 171 -0.51 -7.31 7.64
CA GLY A 171 -1.42 -6.22 7.36
C GLY A 171 -1.08 -5.43 6.13
N CYS A 172 -2.06 -4.74 5.58
CA CYS A 172 -1.84 -3.80 4.49
C CYS A 172 -2.68 -2.52 4.63
N ALA A 173 -2.22 -1.43 4.02
CA ALA A 173 -2.96 -0.17 3.96
C ALA A 173 -3.73 -0.01 2.64
N ALA A 174 -4.91 0.63 2.67
CA ALA A 174 -5.69 0.99 1.48
C ALA A 174 -6.26 2.41 1.60
N SER A 175 -6.20 3.19 0.52
CA SER A 175 -6.70 4.58 0.53
C SER A 175 -8.00 4.70 -0.29
N PRO A 176 -9.15 4.99 0.35
CA PRO A 176 -10.38 5.34 -0.37
C PRO A 176 -10.45 6.83 -0.77
N PHE A 177 -9.50 7.65 -0.30
CA PHE A 177 -9.47 9.10 -0.51
C PHE A 177 -8.81 9.45 -1.83
N LYS A 178 -9.56 9.26 -2.91
CA LYS A 178 -9.18 9.61 -4.29
C LYS A 178 -10.33 10.33 -4.97
N ARG A 179 -10.00 11.43 -5.64
CA ARG A 179 -10.98 12.31 -6.29
C ARG A 179 -11.53 11.70 -7.57
N TYR A 180 -10.69 11.06 -8.38
CA TYR A 180 -11.10 10.55 -9.70
C TYR A 180 -11.21 9.03 -9.75
N GLU A 181 -12.10 8.52 -10.61
CA GLU A 181 -12.24 7.08 -10.91
C GLU A 181 -10.89 6.43 -11.24
N ARG A 182 -10.13 7.08 -12.12
CA ARG A 182 -8.80 6.65 -12.58
C ARG A 182 -7.75 6.54 -11.46
N GLU A 183 -8.06 7.05 -10.28
CA GLU A 183 -7.23 6.93 -9.09
C GLU A 183 -7.81 5.95 -8.08
N LEU A 184 -9.12 6.03 -7.82
CA LEU A 184 -9.80 5.22 -6.82
C LEU A 184 -9.81 3.73 -7.20
N MET A 185 -10.25 3.41 -8.42
CA MET A 185 -10.38 2.02 -8.84
C MET A 185 -9.04 1.26 -8.81
N PRO A 186 -7.92 1.83 -9.28
CA PRO A 186 -6.60 1.21 -9.09
C PRO A 186 -6.20 0.97 -7.63
N GLN A 187 -6.61 1.82 -6.66
CA GLN A 187 -6.35 1.54 -5.23
C GLN A 187 -7.12 0.31 -4.75
N TYR A 188 -8.37 0.17 -5.19
CA TYR A 188 -9.24 -0.95 -4.86
C TYR A 188 -8.78 -2.27 -5.51
N PHE A 189 -8.39 -2.24 -6.78
CA PHE A 189 -7.77 -3.41 -7.41
C PHE A 189 -6.45 -3.80 -6.71
N LYS A 190 -5.65 -2.81 -6.29
CA LYS A 190 -4.43 -3.09 -5.52
C LYS A 190 -4.74 -3.69 -4.15
N LEU A 191 -5.81 -3.26 -3.49
CA LEU A 191 -6.26 -3.87 -2.23
C LEU A 191 -6.62 -5.34 -2.43
N ALA A 192 -7.43 -5.66 -3.43
CA ALA A 192 -7.78 -7.05 -3.74
C ALA A 192 -6.52 -7.89 -3.99
N ARG A 193 -5.56 -7.36 -4.77
CA ARG A 193 -4.26 -8.02 -5.01
C ARG A 193 -3.44 -8.21 -3.73
N LYS A 194 -3.39 -7.23 -2.84
CA LYS A 194 -2.68 -7.35 -1.54
C LYS A 194 -3.22 -8.49 -0.69
N VAL A 195 -4.55 -8.62 -0.60
CA VAL A 195 -5.20 -9.71 0.13
C VAL A 195 -4.94 -11.05 -0.56
N HIS A 196 -5.05 -11.12 -1.88
CA HIS A 196 -4.72 -12.32 -2.65
C HIS A 196 -3.25 -12.77 -2.46
N CYS A 197 -2.31 -11.82 -2.34
CA CYS A 197 -0.90 -12.12 -2.07
C CYS A 197 -0.60 -12.53 -0.62
N GLY A 198 -1.57 -12.45 0.29
CA GLY A 198 -1.43 -12.94 1.66
C GLY A 198 -1.63 -11.92 2.77
N ALA A 199 -2.10 -10.70 2.49
CA ALA A 199 -2.53 -9.79 3.56
C ALA A 199 -3.79 -10.33 4.25
N GLN A 200 -3.81 -10.29 5.58
CA GLN A 200 -4.83 -10.90 6.44
C GLN A 200 -5.69 -9.87 7.16
N TRP A 201 -5.29 -8.59 7.17
CA TRP A 201 -6.07 -7.48 7.72
C TRP A 201 -5.75 -6.18 6.96
N VAL A 202 -6.68 -5.23 6.99
CA VAL A 202 -6.62 -3.98 6.23
C VAL A 202 -6.77 -2.81 7.18
N ILE A 203 -5.93 -1.79 7.03
CA ILE A 203 -6.12 -0.48 7.65
C ILE A 203 -6.39 0.57 6.58
N SER A 204 -7.46 1.34 6.74
CA SER A 204 -7.75 2.45 5.84
C SER A 204 -6.72 3.56 6.01
N GLN A 205 -6.41 4.29 4.94
CA GLN A 205 -5.73 5.58 5.05
C GLN A 205 -6.60 6.55 5.86
N LEU A 206 -5.97 7.51 6.55
CA LEU A 206 -6.69 8.56 7.27
C LEU A 206 -7.47 9.47 6.31
N GLY A 207 -8.56 10.04 6.81
CA GLY A 207 -9.40 11.00 6.12
C GLY A 207 -10.66 11.31 6.93
N TYR A 208 -11.54 12.13 6.36
CA TYR A 208 -12.65 12.74 7.09
C TYR A 208 -13.98 12.66 6.35
N ASP A 209 -14.13 11.72 5.42
CA ASP A 209 -15.42 11.41 4.82
C ASP A 209 -15.85 9.98 5.18
N MET A 210 -16.86 9.87 6.04
CA MET A 210 -17.40 8.58 6.48
C MET A 210 -18.06 7.81 5.33
N ARG A 211 -18.52 8.50 4.27
CA ARG A 211 -19.00 7.83 3.06
C ARG A 211 -17.86 7.10 2.35
N LYS A 212 -16.66 7.69 2.28
CA LYS A 212 -15.46 7.05 1.71
C LYS A 212 -14.97 5.84 2.51
N PHE A 213 -15.02 5.92 3.83
CA PHE A 213 -14.71 4.75 4.65
C PHE A 213 -15.73 3.63 4.46
N TYR A 214 -17.02 3.95 4.41
CA TYR A 214 -18.05 2.95 4.17
C TYR A 214 -17.94 2.34 2.76
N GLU A 215 -17.62 3.15 1.76
CA GLU A 215 -17.36 2.70 0.38
C GLU A 215 -16.26 1.64 0.30
N LEU A 216 -15.18 1.79 1.07
CA LEU A 216 -14.12 0.78 1.15
C LEU A 216 -14.67 -0.57 1.65
N LYS A 217 -15.55 -0.55 2.65
CA LYS A 217 -16.22 -1.76 3.16
C LYS A 217 -17.12 -2.38 2.09
N LEU A 218 -17.94 -1.56 1.41
CA LEU A 218 -18.80 -2.04 0.33
C LEU A 218 -18.00 -2.64 -0.83
N PHE A 219 -16.86 -2.04 -1.19
CA PHE A 219 -15.97 -2.58 -2.21
C PHE A 219 -15.43 -3.95 -1.78
N MET A 220 -14.97 -4.08 -0.54
CA MET A 220 -14.49 -5.36 -0.02
C MET A 220 -15.57 -6.45 -0.09
N ASP A 221 -16.80 -6.13 0.29
CA ASP A 221 -17.93 -7.06 0.20
C ASP A 221 -18.26 -7.42 -1.27
N TRP A 222 -18.35 -6.41 -2.15
CA TRP A 222 -18.63 -6.57 -3.58
C TRP A 222 -17.56 -7.41 -4.31
N ALA A 223 -16.28 -7.15 -4.02
CA ALA A 223 -15.14 -7.86 -4.60
C ALA A 223 -14.80 -9.16 -3.85
N ARG A 224 -15.58 -9.55 -2.83
CA ARG A 224 -15.36 -10.74 -1.99
C ARG A 224 -13.98 -10.77 -1.32
N VAL A 225 -13.45 -9.60 -0.97
CA VAL A 225 -12.20 -9.43 -0.24
C VAL A 225 -12.49 -9.54 1.26
N GLN A 226 -12.22 -10.71 1.84
CA GLN A 226 -12.49 -10.98 3.25
C GLN A 226 -11.26 -10.71 4.11
N ALA A 227 -11.30 -9.62 4.87
CA ALA A 227 -10.29 -9.30 5.89
C ALA A 227 -10.89 -8.35 6.94
N PRO A 228 -10.47 -8.42 8.21
CA PRO A 228 -10.79 -7.41 9.21
C PRO A 228 -10.33 -6.03 8.73
N LEU A 229 -11.24 -5.04 8.80
CA LEU A 229 -10.97 -3.67 8.39
C LEU A 229 -10.86 -2.76 9.62
N ILE A 230 -9.77 -2.00 9.68
CA ILE A 230 -9.43 -1.06 10.75
C ILE A 230 -9.63 0.37 10.24
N GLY A 231 -10.38 1.17 10.99
CA GLY A 231 -10.61 2.59 10.69
C GLY A 231 -9.50 3.45 11.29
N ASN A 232 -8.87 4.30 10.48
CA ASN A 232 -7.77 5.16 10.89
C ASN A 232 -8.29 6.56 11.24
N VAL A 233 -8.08 6.97 12.49
CA VAL A 233 -8.49 8.26 13.08
C VAL A 233 -7.25 9.04 13.47
N TYR A 234 -7.19 10.31 13.07
CA TYR A 234 -6.12 11.21 13.45
C TYR A 234 -6.69 12.41 14.21
N VAL A 235 -6.19 12.67 15.42
CA VAL A 235 -6.57 13.88 16.17
C VAL A 235 -5.89 15.09 15.55
N LEU A 236 -6.68 15.88 14.80
CA LEU A 236 -6.18 17.06 14.13
C LEU A 236 -5.74 18.17 15.10
N ASN A 237 -4.92 19.05 14.56
CA ASN A 237 -4.74 20.41 15.05
C ASN A 237 -4.66 21.35 13.83
N LYS A 238 -4.73 22.67 14.05
CA LYS A 238 -4.71 23.66 12.96
C LYS A 238 -3.52 23.49 12.02
N THR A 239 -2.32 23.27 12.57
CA THR A 239 -1.08 23.16 11.77
C THR A 239 -1.11 21.94 10.86
N VAL A 240 -1.42 20.76 11.40
CA VAL A 240 -1.47 19.51 10.64
C VAL A 240 -2.62 19.54 9.62
N ALA A 241 -3.79 20.04 10.01
CA ALA A 241 -4.91 20.21 9.10
C ALA A 241 -4.55 21.11 7.90
N GLY A 242 -3.80 22.20 8.12
CA GLY A 242 -3.31 23.05 7.05
C GLY A 242 -2.30 22.37 6.12
N LEU A 243 -1.45 21.48 6.64
CA LEU A 243 -0.54 20.68 5.81
C LEU A 243 -1.29 19.66 4.96
N PHE A 244 -2.31 18.99 5.51
CA PHE A 244 -3.17 18.06 4.78
C PHE A 244 -4.00 18.77 3.72
N HIS A 245 -4.56 19.94 4.05
CA HIS A 245 -5.33 20.77 3.11
C HIS A 245 -4.50 21.20 1.91
N LYS A 246 -3.23 21.57 2.14
CA LYS A 246 -2.26 21.95 1.09
C LYS A 246 -1.57 20.75 0.42
N ASN A 247 -2.01 19.52 0.71
CA ASN A 247 -1.42 18.28 0.20
C ASN A 247 0.10 18.18 0.40
N LYS A 248 0.62 18.68 1.54
CA LYS A 248 2.04 18.59 1.89
C LYS A 248 2.42 17.25 2.51
N ILE A 249 1.43 16.46 2.94
CA ILE A 249 1.60 15.10 3.41
C ILE A 249 0.85 14.17 2.44
N PRO A 250 1.58 13.38 1.62
CA PRO A 250 0.98 12.55 0.58
C PRO A 250 -0.15 11.64 1.09
N GLY A 251 -1.28 11.67 0.39
CA GLY A 251 -2.41 10.77 0.66
C GLY A 251 -3.25 11.12 1.90
N CYS A 252 -2.96 12.24 2.57
CA CYS A 252 -3.76 12.77 3.67
C CYS A 252 -4.61 13.96 3.17
N VAL A 253 -5.93 13.86 3.28
CA VAL A 253 -6.83 14.84 2.68
C VAL A 253 -7.68 15.54 3.73
N VAL A 254 -7.64 16.87 3.73
CA VAL A 254 -8.60 17.75 4.40
C VAL A 254 -9.24 18.61 3.30
N SER A 255 -10.56 18.60 3.18
CA SER A 255 -11.28 19.43 2.21
C SER A 255 -11.48 20.86 2.70
N ASP A 256 -11.84 21.76 1.80
CA ASP A 256 -12.09 23.18 2.11
C ASP A 256 -13.11 23.33 3.24
N LYS A 257 -14.23 22.60 3.15
CA LYS A 257 -15.30 22.60 4.16
C LYS A 257 -14.80 22.20 5.56
N LEU A 258 -13.95 21.18 5.67
CA LEU A 258 -13.37 20.80 6.95
C LEU A 258 -12.35 21.84 7.43
N TYR A 259 -11.55 22.39 6.51
CA TYR A 259 -10.56 23.40 6.86
C TYR A 259 -11.20 24.70 7.38
N GLU A 260 -12.34 25.12 6.82
CA GLU A 260 -13.12 26.25 7.35
C GLU A 260 -13.56 26.02 8.81
N LEU A 261 -14.01 24.80 9.15
CA LEU A 261 -14.34 24.43 10.52
C LEU A 261 -13.09 24.44 11.42
N VAL A 262 -11.97 23.88 10.93
CA VAL A 262 -10.68 23.92 11.62
C VAL A 262 -10.31 25.36 11.97
N GLU A 263 -10.42 26.30 11.02
CA GLU A 263 -10.09 27.71 11.26
C GLU A 263 -11.03 28.36 12.27
N LYS A 264 -12.34 28.10 12.14
CA LYS A 264 -13.37 28.59 13.07
C LYS A 264 -13.09 28.13 14.51
N TYR A 265 -12.91 26.84 14.74
CA TYR A 265 -12.72 26.31 16.10
C TYR A 265 -11.33 26.63 16.65
N ALA A 266 -10.29 26.67 15.81
CA ALA A 266 -8.96 27.04 16.25
C ALA A 266 -8.81 28.51 16.68
N ALA A 267 -9.76 29.38 16.30
CA ALA A 267 -9.84 30.75 16.79
C ALA A 267 -10.31 30.85 18.26
N GLY A 268 -10.91 29.78 18.79
CA GLY A 268 -11.40 29.72 20.17
C GLY A 268 -10.30 29.67 21.25
N PRO A 269 -10.67 29.77 22.53
CA PRO A 269 -9.73 29.84 23.65
C PRO A 269 -8.89 28.57 23.84
N ASP A 270 -9.44 27.39 23.52
CA ASP A 270 -8.75 26.09 23.61
C ASP A 270 -8.03 25.70 22.30
N LYS A 271 -7.97 26.62 21.33
CA LYS A 271 -7.40 26.40 19.99
C LYS A 271 -8.04 25.21 19.24
N GLY A 272 -9.32 24.96 19.48
CA GLY A 272 -10.11 23.93 18.80
C GLY A 272 -9.88 22.53 19.34
N ARG A 273 -9.13 22.37 20.45
CA ARG A 273 -8.82 21.07 21.05
C ARG A 273 -10.08 20.24 21.28
N SER A 274 -11.12 20.81 21.87
CA SER A 274 -12.38 20.09 22.17
C SER A 274 -13.04 19.58 20.90
N PHE A 275 -13.09 20.41 19.85
CA PHE A 275 -13.62 20.03 18.54
C PHE A 275 -12.85 18.86 17.92
N PHE A 276 -11.52 18.87 17.96
CA PHE A 276 -10.72 17.79 17.37
C PHE A 276 -10.82 16.47 18.14
N LEU A 277 -10.90 16.52 19.47
CA LEU A 277 -11.11 15.33 20.29
C LEU A 277 -12.50 14.75 20.06
N GLU A 278 -13.52 15.59 19.97
CA GLU A 278 -14.90 15.18 19.67
C GLU A 278 -15.02 14.58 18.27
N LEU A 279 -14.42 15.22 17.25
CA LEU A 279 -14.38 14.69 15.88
C LEU A 279 -13.77 13.29 15.85
N ALA A 280 -12.62 13.08 16.51
CA ALA A 280 -11.97 11.78 16.60
C ALA A 280 -12.84 10.74 17.32
N ALA A 281 -13.47 11.12 18.45
CA ALA A 281 -14.37 10.23 19.20
C ALA A 281 -15.59 9.83 18.35
N LYS A 282 -16.19 10.78 17.62
CA LYS A 282 -17.30 10.49 16.70
C LYS A 282 -16.88 9.54 15.58
N GLN A 283 -15.70 9.72 14.97
CA GLN A 283 -15.18 8.79 13.95
C GLN A 283 -15.03 7.36 14.51
N LEU A 284 -14.51 7.21 15.73
CA LEU A 284 -14.43 5.89 16.39
C LEU A 284 -15.82 5.26 16.56
N ALA A 285 -16.81 6.03 17.02
CA ALA A 285 -18.18 5.55 17.16
C ALA A 285 -18.79 5.14 15.81
N VAL A 286 -18.51 5.90 14.73
CA VAL A 286 -18.89 5.54 13.36
C VAL A 286 -18.25 4.23 12.93
N PHE A 287 -16.95 4.04 13.10
CA PHE A 287 -16.27 2.79 12.76
C PHE A 287 -16.85 1.60 13.54
N LYS A 288 -17.10 1.77 14.84
CA LYS A 288 -17.74 0.75 15.69
C LYS A 288 -19.14 0.39 15.18
N GLY A 289 -19.96 1.40 14.86
CA GLY A 289 -21.32 1.21 14.34
C GLY A 289 -21.38 0.61 12.93
N MET A 290 -20.39 0.89 12.08
CA MET A 290 -20.27 0.33 10.72
C MET A 290 -19.72 -1.11 10.68
N GLY A 291 -19.33 -1.66 11.84
CA GLY A 291 -18.78 -3.01 11.93
C GLY A 291 -17.33 -3.14 11.43
N PHE A 292 -16.53 -2.08 11.61
CA PHE A 292 -15.07 -2.21 11.51
C PHE A 292 -14.57 -3.08 12.68
N ALA A 293 -13.43 -3.75 12.51
CA ALA A 293 -12.86 -4.60 13.55
C ALA A 293 -12.20 -3.77 14.67
N ALA A 294 -11.65 -2.61 14.33
CA ALA A 294 -10.98 -1.74 15.27
C ALA A 294 -10.94 -0.28 14.79
N GLY A 295 -10.73 0.63 15.74
CA GLY A 295 -10.37 2.02 15.49
C GLY A 295 -8.92 2.26 15.90
N TYR A 296 -8.15 2.91 15.05
CA TYR A 296 -6.73 3.22 15.24
C TYR A 296 -6.55 4.72 15.44
N LEU A 297 -6.04 5.16 16.59
CA LEU A 297 -5.85 6.56 16.95
C LEU A 297 -4.41 7.02 16.76
N GLY A 298 -4.21 8.06 15.95
CA GLY A 298 -2.95 8.77 15.76
C GLY A 298 -3.04 10.27 16.05
N GLY A 299 -1.88 10.94 15.97
CA GLY A 299 -1.78 12.39 16.22
C GLY A 299 -1.76 12.81 17.69
N ILE A 300 -1.50 11.87 18.62
CA ILE A 300 -1.53 12.10 20.06
C ILE A 300 -0.15 11.77 20.67
N HIS A 301 0.34 12.62 21.57
CA HIS A 301 1.65 12.45 22.23
C HIS A 301 1.58 12.22 23.75
N LYS A 302 0.37 12.16 24.32
CA LYS A 302 0.16 11.93 25.75
C LYS A 302 -0.88 10.84 25.97
N ALA A 303 -0.58 9.89 26.86
CA ALA A 303 -1.42 8.72 27.11
C ALA A 303 -2.84 9.08 27.61
N ASP A 304 -2.97 10.10 28.46
CA ASP A 304 -4.25 10.55 29.02
C ASP A 304 -5.23 11.02 27.93
N VAL A 305 -4.71 11.58 26.84
CA VAL A 305 -5.53 12.08 25.72
C VAL A 305 -6.13 10.94 24.91
N PHE A 306 -5.44 9.80 24.76
CA PHE A 306 -6.05 8.60 24.19
C PHE A 306 -7.26 8.15 25.02
N GLY A 307 -7.09 8.11 26.35
CA GLY A 307 -8.15 7.79 27.28
C GLY A 307 -9.35 8.72 27.16
N GLN A 308 -9.12 10.04 27.07
CA GLN A 308 -10.17 11.06 26.90
C GLN A 308 -11.02 10.81 25.64
N VAL A 309 -10.38 10.53 24.49
CA VAL A 309 -11.10 10.28 23.22
C VAL A 309 -11.91 8.99 23.31
N ILE A 310 -11.32 7.91 23.85
CA ILE A 310 -12.00 6.62 23.97
C ILE A 310 -13.19 6.72 24.94
N GLU A 311 -13.01 7.36 26.10
CA GLU A 311 -14.11 7.59 27.05
C GLU A 311 -15.24 8.42 26.45
N MET A 312 -14.92 9.41 25.63
CA MET A 312 -15.92 10.20 24.91
C MET A 312 -16.69 9.33 23.90
N ALA A 313 -15.97 8.49 23.14
CA ALA A 313 -16.59 7.58 22.18
C ALA A 313 -17.53 6.56 22.83
N GLU A 314 -17.16 6.03 24.01
CA GLU A 314 -17.97 5.06 24.77
C GLU A 314 -19.17 5.69 25.50
N LYS A 315 -19.22 7.02 25.64
CA LYS A 315 -20.38 7.74 26.21
C LYS A 315 -21.50 7.97 25.20
N PHE A 316 -21.22 7.90 23.90
CA PHE A 316 -22.24 8.06 22.88
C PHE A 316 -23.24 6.89 22.91
N GLY A 317 -24.50 7.19 22.58
CA GLY A 317 -25.54 6.19 22.47
C GLY A 317 -25.26 5.19 21.33
N PRO A 318 -25.81 3.95 21.42
CA PRO A 318 -25.50 2.88 20.48
C PRO A 318 -25.91 3.17 19.02
N ASN A 319 -26.74 4.19 18.77
CA ASN A 319 -27.19 4.59 17.44
C ASN A 319 -26.72 5.99 17.00
N ASP A 320 -26.02 6.74 17.87
CA ASP A 320 -25.61 8.13 17.58
C ASP A 320 -24.64 8.19 16.38
N TRP A 321 -23.89 7.12 16.19
CA TRP A 321 -23.00 6.95 15.05
C TRP A 321 -23.68 7.17 13.69
N LYS A 322 -25.00 6.89 13.56
CA LYS A 322 -25.74 7.12 12.32
C LYS A 322 -25.86 8.60 11.99
N ALA A 323 -26.02 9.45 13.01
CA ALA A 323 -26.02 10.89 12.86
C ALA A 323 -24.59 11.39 12.58
N PHE A 324 -23.60 10.90 13.32
CA PHE A 324 -22.20 11.26 13.11
C PHE A 324 -21.67 10.88 11.72
N ALA A 325 -22.12 9.76 11.16
CA ALA A 325 -21.74 9.33 9.81
C ALA A 325 -22.26 10.28 8.71
N LYS A 326 -23.36 11.00 8.98
CA LYS A 326 -23.90 12.07 8.11
C LYS A 326 -23.21 13.40 8.36
N GLU A 327 -22.87 13.69 9.63
CA GLU A 327 -22.15 14.89 10.04
C GLU A 327 -20.74 14.94 9.43
N ILE A 328 -20.03 13.80 9.48
CA ILE A 328 -18.62 13.68 9.07
C ILE A 328 -18.55 13.25 7.60
N GLN A 329 -19.08 14.11 6.73
CA GLN A 329 -18.95 14.00 5.28
C GLN A 329 -18.32 15.28 4.74
N PHE A 330 -17.02 15.19 4.48
CA PHE A 330 -16.18 16.29 4.02
C PHE A 330 -15.61 16.00 2.63
N PRO A 331 -16.47 15.77 1.61
CA PRO A 331 -16.03 15.41 0.26
C PRO A 331 -15.28 16.56 -0.42
N LYS A 332 -14.52 16.23 -1.45
CA LYS A 332 -14.06 17.22 -2.45
C LYS A 332 -15.13 17.45 -3.53
N PRO A 333 -15.10 18.61 -4.20
CA PRO A 333 -15.91 18.82 -5.40
C PRO A 333 -15.65 17.73 -6.44
N ASP A 334 -16.71 17.19 -7.03
CA ASP A 334 -16.67 16.16 -8.08
C ASP A 334 -15.94 14.87 -7.67
N GLU A 335 -15.88 14.57 -6.38
CA GLU A 335 -15.26 13.35 -5.88
C GLU A 335 -16.03 12.11 -6.36
N PHE A 336 -15.32 11.20 -7.00
CA PHE A 336 -15.86 9.95 -7.52
C PHE A 336 -16.18 8.97 -6.39
N TYR A 337 -17.36 8.36 -6.43
CA TYR A 337 -17.75 7.25 -5.57
C TYR A 337 -18.13 6.04 -6.43
N LEU A 338 -17.69 4.85 -6.08
CA LEU A 338 -18.02 3.60 -6.75
C LEU A 338 -19.48 3.20 -6.55
N PHE A 339 -20.07 3.56 -5.40
CA PHE A 339 -21.48 3.28 -5.09
C PHE A 339 -22.30 4.56 -5.03
N GLU A 340 -23.52 4.49 -5.56
CA GLU A 340 -24.49 5.57 -5.47
C GLU A 340 -24.83 5.86 -4.00
N GLN A 341 -25.25 7.09 -3.71
CA GLN A 341 -25.61 7.47 -2.35
C GLN A 341 -27.00 6.95 -2.01
N ASN A 342 -27.12 6.25 -0.88
CA ASN A 342 -28.41 5.95 -0.28
C ASN A 342 -28.97 7.23 0.36
N PRO A 343 -30.17 7.71 -0.03
CA PRO A 343 -30.72 8.97 0.47
C PRO A 343 -31.12 8.93 1.94
N GLU A 344 -31.45 7.75 2.48
CA GLU A 344 -31.86 7.60 3.88
C GLU A 344 -30.66 7.65 4.83
N THR A 345 -29.56 6.99 4.47
CA THR A 345 -28.37 6.88 5.32
C THR A 345 -27.33 7.96 5.01
N GLY A 346 -27.34 8.52 3.80
CA GLY A 346 -26.29 9.41 3.31
C GLY A 346 -24.98 8.70 2.97
N LEU A 347 -24.93 7.36 3.04
CA LEU A 347 -23.75 6.53 2.76
C LEU A 347 -23.90 5.84 1.39
N GLY A 348 -22.98 4.94 1.03
CA GLY A 348 -23.07 4.17 -0.22
C GLY A 348 -24.17 3.10 -0.20
N ASP A 349 -24.73 2.79 -1.36
CA ASP A 349 -25.65 1.66 -1.59
C ASP A 349 -24.96 0.55 -2.39
N ILE A 350 -24.71 -0.59 -1.74
CA ILE A 350 -24.03 -1.73 -2.39
C ILE A 350 -24.77 -2.30 -3.60
N THR A 351 -26.09 -2.10 -3.67
CA THR A 351 -26.92 -2.60 -4.76
C THR A 351 -26.86 -1.72 -6.01
N GLN A 352 -26.33 -0.50 -5.87
CA GLN A 352 -26.29 0.51 -6.92
C GLN A 352 -24.85 0.97 -7.15
N LEU A 353 -24.17 0.33 -8.12
CA LEU A 353 -22.93 0.86 -8.66
C LEU A 353 -23.17 2.22 -9.32
N ASN A 354 -22.17 3.09 -9.24
CA ASN A 354 -22.14 4.38 -9.88
C ASN A 354 -22.54 4.26 -11.36
N ARG A 355 -23.54 5.04 -11.76
CA ARG A 355 -24.15 4.93 -13.10
C ARG A 355 -23.14 5.24 -14.20
N ALA A 356 -22.33 6.28 -14.04
CA ALA A 356 -21.31 6.66 -15.02
C ALA A 356 -20.18 5.62 -15.09
N TYR A 357 -19.79 5.04 -13.96
CA TYR A 357 -18.84 3.93 -13.93
C TYR A 357 -19.37 2.71 -14.70
N ARG A 358 -20.61 2.31 -14.41
CA ARG A 358 -21.26 1.18 -15.09
C ARG A 358 -21.41 1.42 -16.59
N GLU A 359 -21.85 2.61 -16.98
CA GLU A 359 -21.99 3.00 -18.39
C GLU A 359 -20.63 2.96 -19.10
N SER A 360 -19.57 3.49 -18.48
CA SER A 360 -18.22 3.49 -19.07
C SER A 360 -17.58 2.10 -19.15
N LEU A 361 -18.08 1.10 -18.40
CA LEU A 361 -17.69 -0.31 -18.61
C LEU A 361 -18.36 -0.89 -19.86
N GLN A 362 -19.62 -0.55 -20.12
CA GLN A 362 -20.35 -1.00 -21.31
C GLN A 362 -19.90 -0.27 -22.59
N HIS A 363 -19.60 1.02 -22.44
CA HIS A 363 -19.16 1.90 -23.52
C HIS A 363 -17.82 2.54 -23.14
N PRO A 364 -16.70 1.80 -23.28
CA PRO A 364 -15.36 2.30 -23.04
C PRO A 364 -15.09 3.69 -23.63
N PRO A 365 -14.72 4.69 -22.82
CA PRO A 365 -14.42 6.03 -23.31
C PRO A 365 -13.08 6.02 -24.07
N LYS A 366 -12.94 6.90 -25.07
CA LYS A 366 -11.64 7.14 -25.70
C LYS A 366 -10.77 7.99 -24.77
N SER A 367 -9.56 7.53 -24.47
CA SER A 367 -8.56 8.35 -23.76
C SER A 367 -7.44 8.85 -24.69
N PRO A 368 -6.96 10.10 -24.51
CA PRO A 368 -5.71 10.56 -25.12
C PRO A 368 -4.49 9.67 -24.79
N GLN A 369 -4.53 8.98 -23.64
CA GLN A 369 -3.47 8.05 -23.23
C GLN A 369 -3.45 6.78 -24.10
N ALA A 370 -4.57 6.42 -24.74
CA ALA A 370 -4.75 5.28 -25.64
C ALA A 370 -4.54 5.64 -27.12
N ASN A 371 -3.51 6.44 -27.40
CA ASN A 371 -3.20 6.96 -28.73
C ASN A 371 -2.72 5.88 -29.74
N LEU A 372 -2.43 6.30 -30.97
CA LEU A 372 -1.96 5.41 -32.04
C LEU A 372 -0.67 4.65 -31.68
N ALA A 373 0.26 5.29 -30.97
CA ALA A 373 1.49 4.63 -30.54
C ALA A 373 1.17 3.46 -29.59
N TYR A 374 0.31 3.69 -28.59
CA TYR A 374 -0.16 2.62 -27.70
C TYR A 374 -0.85 1.47 -28.47
N ARG A 375 -1.73 1.80 -29.44
CA ARG A 375 -2.38 0.82 -30.32
C ARG A 375 -1.39 -0.04 -31.09
N LEU A 376 -0.37 0.59 -31.68
CA LEU A 376 0.68 -0.10 -32.43
C LEU A 376 1.50 -1.01 -31.51
N THR A 377 1.91 -0.50 -30.35
CA THR A 377 2.63 -1.28 -29.34
C THR A 377 1.87 -2.53 -28.92
N ARG A 378 0.55 -2.41 -28.64
CA ARG A 378 -0.30 -3.57 -28.30
C ARG A 378 -0.26 -4.64 -29.40
N LYS A 379 -0.48 -4.25 -30.66
CA LYS A 379 -0.44 -5.18 -31.79
C LYS A 379 0.90 -5.87 -31.95
N VAL A 380 2.00 -5.11 -31.81
CA VAL A 380 3.36 -5.68 -31.85
C VAL A 380 3.57 -6.67 -30.71
N HIS A 381 3.12 -6.34 -29.49
CA HIS A 381 3.24 -7.24 -28.34
C HIS A 381 2.42 -8.51 -28.51
N GLU A 382 1.16 -8.40 -28.95
CA GLU A 382 0.30 -9.55 -29.22
C GLU A 382 0.92 -10.48 -30.28
N LEU A 383 1.47 -9.91 -31.36
CA LEU A 383 2.09 -10.68 -32.43
C LEU A 383 3.41 -11.35 -32.02
N ALA A 384 4.28 -10.65 -31.28
CA ALA A 384 5.66 -11.06 -31.07
C ALA A 384 5.95 -11.63 -29.67
N PHE A 385 5.22 -11.20 -28.64
CA PHE A 385 5.56 -11.48 -27.24
C PHE A 385 4.50 -12.31 -26.50
N THR A 386 3.40 -12.69 -27.15
CA THR A 386 2.42 -13.62 -26.56
C THR A 386 2.96 -15.05 -26.59
N PRO A 387 3.19 -15.71 -25.43
CA PRO A 387 3.80 -17.03 -25.41
C PRO A 387 3.04 -18.06 -26.25
N GLY A 388 3.78 -18.81 -27.07
CA GLY A 388 3.23 -19.91 -27.88
C GLY A 388 2.38 -19.49 -29.09
N LYS A 389 2.21 -18.19 -29.37
CA LYS A 389 1.41 -17.69 -30.51
C LYS A 389 2.23 -16.79 -31.43
N GLY A 390 1.76 -16.62 -32.67
CA GLY A 390 2.31 -15.68 -33.63
C GLY A 390 3.81 -15.87 -33.89
N MET A 391 4.57 -14.80 -33.73
CA MET A 391 6.02 -14.76 -33.95
C MET A 391 6.83 -15.21 -32.72
N PHE A 392 6.19 -15.58 -31.61
CA PHE A 392 6.91 -15.96 -30.39
C PHE A 392 7.79 -17.22 -30.59
N PRO A 393 7.29 -18.37 -31.10
CA PRO A 393 8.13 -19.56 -31.29
C PRO A 393 9.34 -19.35 -32.23
N PRO A 394 9.22 -18.68 -33.40
CA PRO A 394 10.39 -18.43 -34.24
C PRO A 394 11.38 -17.45 -33.62
N LEU A 395 10.93 -16.40 -32.92
CA LEU A 395 11.82 -15.47 -32.21
C LEU A 395 12.54 -16.16 -31.04
N GLN A 396 11.85 -17.03 -30.32
CA GLN A 396 12.46 -17.87 -29.28
C GLN A 396 13.60 -18.73 -29.84
N LYS A 397 13.36 -19.45 -30.95
CA LYS A 397 14.40 -20.25 -31.63
C LYS A 397 15.55 -19.39 -32.17
N PHE A 398 15.27 -18.17 -32.61
CA PHE A 398 16.28 -17.22 -33.08
C PHE A 398 17.23 -16.82 -31.94
N TYR A 399 16.69 -16.35 -30.82
CA TYR A 399 17.50 -15.99 -29.64
C TYR A 399 18.24 -17.20 -29.05
N GLU A 400 17.65 -18.40 -29.11
CA GLU A 400 18.34 -19.65 -28.74
C GLU A 400 19.60 -19.91 -29.56
N ARG A 401 19.51 -19.76 -30.89
CA ARG A 401 20.65 -19.99 -31.79
C ARG A 401 21.73 -18.92 -31.61
N LEU A 402 21.31 -17.67 -31.47
CA LEU A 402 22.22 -16.54 -31.27
C LEU A 402 23.13 -16.76 -30.05
N GLU A 403 22.55 -17.21 -28.94
CA GLU A 403 23.31 -17.51 -27.72
C GLU A 403 24.16 -18.79 -27.83
N LYS A 404 23.62 -19.86 -28.42
CA LYS A 404 24.36 -21.14 -28.61
C LYS A 404 25.60 -20.97 -29.47
N ASN A 405 25.54 -20.10 -30.47
CA ASN A 405 26.66 -19.85 -31.37
C ASN A 405 27.74 -18.95 -30.74
N GLY A 406 27.52 -18.43 -29.52
CA GLY A 406 28.45 -17.50 -28.88
C GLY A 406 28.60 -16.17 -29.63
N ASP A 407 27.60 -15.78 -30.45
CA ASP A 407 27.64 -14.55 -31.25
C ASP A 407 27.40 -13.32 -30.36
N ASN A 408 28.46 -12.96 -29.65
CA ASN A 408 28.48 -11.81 -28.74
C ASN A 408 28.32 -10.48 -29.48
N LEU A 409 28.71 -10.40 -30.76
CA LEU A 409 28.60 -9.17 -31.54
C LEU A 409 27.16 -8.93 -31.99
N GLY A 410 26.51 -9.95 -32.56
CA GLY A 410 25.11 -9.90 -32.97
C GLY A 410 24.16 -9.64 -31.79
N ALA A 411 24.38 -10.30 -30.65
CA ALA A 411 23.60 -10.08 -29.44
C ALA A 411 23.74 -8.63 -28.90
N ARG A 412 24.95 -8.08 -28.91
CA ARG A 412 25.20 -6.68 -28.51
C ARG A 412 24.56 -5.68 -29.46
N ALA A 413 24.60 -5.94 -30.77
CA ALA A 413 23.97 -5.08 -31.77
C ALA A 413 22.44 -5.07 -31.60
N LEU A 414 21.82 -6.23 -31.42
CA LEU A 414 20.37 -6.33 -31.17
C LEU A 414 19.96 -5.66 -29.86
N HIS A 415 20.75 -5.82 -28.79
CA HIS A 415 20.49 -5.12 -27.53
C HIS A 415 20.61 -3.60 -27.69
N ALA A 416 21.58 -3.10 -28.47
CA ALA A 416 21.68 -1.68 -28.76
C ALA A 416 20.45 -1.15 -29.52
N ILE A 417 19.95 -1.90 -30.52
CA ILE A 417 18.70 -1.59 -31.24
C ILE A 417 17.50 -1.59 -30.30
N GLU A 418 17.37 -2.61 -29.44
CA GLU A 418 16.34 -2.68 -28.42
C GLU A 418 16.38 -1.44 -27.51
N ARG A 419 17.56 -1.11 -26.98
CA ARG A 419 17.72 -0.01 -26.03
C ARG A 419 17.31 1.33 -26.64
N VAL A 420 17.83 1.64 -27.83
CA VAL A 420 17.51 2.89 -28.54
C VAL A 420 16.02 2.96 -28.90
N SER A 421 15.45 1.88 -29.45
CA SER A 421 14.03 1.87 -29.83
C SER A 421 13.10 2.03 -28.62
N LYS A 422 13.38 1.34 -27.51
CA LYS A 422 12.56 1.43 -26.29
C LYS A 422 12.79 2.72 -25.50
N GLU A 423 13.98 3.31 -25.56
CA GLU A 423 14.24 4.62 -24.98
C GLU A 423 13.41 5.69 -25.71
N MET A 424 13.44 5.71 -27.05
CA MET A 424 12.65 6.66 -27.84
C MET A 424 11.14 6.45 -27.65
N ALA A 425 10.66 5.20 -27.62
CA ALA A 425 9.23 4.91 -27.54
C ALA A 425 8.63 5.04 -26.13
N TYR A 426 9.40 4.70 -25.09
CA TYR A 426 8.86 4.54 -23.72
C TYR A 426 9.69 5.21 -22.63
N GLY A 427 10.80 5.88 -22.97
CA GLY A 427 11.76 6.40 -21.99
C GLY A 427 12.48 5.31 -21.19
N CYS A 428 12.63 4.11 -21.79
CA CYS A 428 13.17 2.91 -21.14
C CYS A 428 14.50 3.17 -20.42
N LYS A 429 14.68 2.52 -19.26
CA LYS A 429 15.89 2.61 -18.41
C LYS A 429 16.65 1.27 -18.35
N ASP A 430 16.57 0.50 -19.44
CA ASP A 430 17.36 -0.72 -19.69
C ASP A 430 17.49 -1.69 -18.50
N CYS A 431 16.37 -1.97 -17.82
CA CYS A 431 16.38 -2.86 -16.65
C CYS A 431 16.47 -4.35 -16.98
N GLY A 432 16.40 -4.73 -18.26
CA GLY A 432 16.38 -6.11 -18.77
C GLY A 432 15.22 -6.99 -18.31
N ASP A 433 14.43 -6.56 -17.32
CA ASP A 433 13.28 -7.25 -16.78
C ASP A 433 12.03 -6.38 -16.99
N CYS A 434 11.38 -6.54 -18.15
CA CYS A 434 10.50 -5.52 -18.71
C CYS A 434 9.05 -5.67 -18.26
N SER A 435 8.54 -4.68 -17.51
CA SER A 435 7.12 -4.65 -17.08
C SER A 435 6.23 -3.74 -17.91
N LEU A 436 6.58 -3.49 -19.18
CA LEU A 436 5.71 -2.73 -20.06
C LEU A 436 4.31 -3.37 -20.18
N PRO A 437 4.17 -4.69 -20.41
CA PRO A 437 2.84 -5.31 -20.53
C PRO A 437 2.00 -5.14 -19.26
N ASP A 438 2.62 -5.29 -18.09
CA ASP A 438 1.96 -5.22 -16.77
C ASP A 438 1.47 -3.82 -16.41
N THR A 439 1.99 -2.79 -17.08
CA THR A 439 1.73 -1.37 -16.76
C THR A 439 1.17 -0.62 -17.95
N ALA A 440 0.42 -1.34 -18.80
CA ALA A 440 -0.21 -0.80 -20.00
C ALA A 440 0.78 -0.02 -20.89
N TYR A 441 1.97 -0.59 -21.08
CA TYR A 441 3.09 -0.08 -21.88
C TYR A 441 3.58 1.30 -21.45
N LEU A 442 3.66 1.53 -20.13
CA LEU A 442 4.32 2.69 -19.53
C LEU A 442 5.51 2.21 -18.71
N CYS A 443 6.74 2.62 -19.03
CA CYS A 443 7.89 2.12 -18.28
C CYS A 443 7.85 2.58 -16.80
N PRO A 444 7.79 1.66 -15.81
CA PRO A 444 7.69 2.05 -14.40
C PRO A 444 8.91 2.84 -13.90
N ARG A 445 10.11 2.48 -14.37
CA ARG A 445 11.35 3.20 -14.03
C ARG A 445 11.40 4.62 -14.58
N ALA A 446 10.68 4.90 -15.67
CA ALA A 446 10.64 6.22 -16.29
C ALA A 446 9.51 7.09 -15.73
N SER A 447 8.35 6.48 -15.48
CA SER A 447 7.08 7.19 -15.24
C SER A 447 6.58 7.12 -13.79
N CYS A 448 7.24 6.38 -12.89
CA CYS A 448 6.88 6.32 -11.47
C CYS A 448 8.11 6.65 -10.60
N SER A 449 7.98 7.61 -9.69
CA SER A 449 9.05 7.98 -8.74
C SER A 449 9.45 6.82 -7.82
N LYS A 450 8.50 5.94 -7.51
CA LYS A 450 8.70 4.72 -6.69
C LYS A 450 8.99 3.47 -7.53
N THR A 451 9.06 3.62 -8.85
CA THR A 451 9.26 2.51 -9.80
C THR A 451 8.27 1.33 -9.63
N ALA A 452 7.07 1.60 -9.09
CA ALA A 452 6.14 0.59 -8.64
C ALA A 452 5.57 -0.25 -9.80
N ARG A 453 5.54 -1.57 -9.63
CA ARG A 453 5.05 -2.55 -10.63
C ARG A 453 3.71 -3.18 -10.25
N ASN A 454 3.28 -3.07 -8.99
CA ASN A 454 2.07 -3.74 -8.48
C ASN A 454 0.96 -2.75 -8.07
N GLY A 455 0.67 -1.75 -8.90
CA GLY A 455 -0.37 -0.76 -8.65
C GLY A 455 0.10 0.52 -7.93
N PRO A 456 -0.78 1.53 -7.80
CA PRO A 456 -0.43 2.88 -7.32
C PRO A 456 0.03 2.92 -5.85
N CYS A 457 0.81 3.95 -5.48
CA CYS A 457 1.00 4.29 -4.07
C CYS A 457 -0.25 5.02 -3.53
N GLY A 458 -0.42 5.05 -2.21
CA GLY A 458 -1.51 5.81 -1.58
C GLY A 458 -1.32 7.33 -1.67
N GLY A 459 -0.11 7.80 -1.99
CA GLY A 459 0.26 9.21 -2.01
C GLY A 459 -0.12 9.98 -3.28
N SER A 460 -0.53 9.30 -4.36
CA SER A 460 -0.99 10.00 -5.58
C SER A 460 -2.21 10.86 -5.29
N PHE A 461 -2.33 11.99 -5.96
CA PHE A 461 -3.39 12.96 -5.69
C PHE A 461 -3.73 13.74 -6.96
N ASP A 462 -5.02 13.91 -7.22
CA ASP A 462 -5.57 14.55 -8.41
C ASP A 462 -4.98 14.02 -9.74
N GLY A 463 -4.67 12.72 -9.76
CA GLY A 463 -4.10 11.99 -10.89
C GLY A 463 -2.61 12.25 -11.11
N ARG A 464 -1.94 12.91 -10.18
CA ARG A 464 -0.50 13.22 -10.21
C ARG A 464 0.29 12.36 -9.24
N CYS A 465 1.59 12.28 -9.50
CA CYS A 465 2.58 11.68 -8.61
C CYS A 465 2.55 12.38 -7.24
N GLU A 466 2.93 11.68 -6.16
CA GLU A 466 3.00 12.30 -4.83
C GLU A 466 4.07 13.40 -4.71
N LEU A 467 5.03 13.43 -5.64
CA LEU A 467 6.01 14.50 -5.76
C LEU A 467 5.52 15.67 -6.62
N ASP A 468 4.31 15.57 -7.15
CA ASP A 468 3.64 16.54 -8.03
C ASP A 468 4.41 16.89 -9.33
N ASP A 469 5.43 16.10 -9.68
CA ASP A 469 6.34 16.35 -10.79
C ASP A 469 5.86 15.77 -12.14
N LYS A 470 4.93 14.81 -12.12
CA LYS A 470 4.39 14.15 -13.31
C LYS A 470 3.00 13.55 -13.07
N GLU A 471 2.29 13.18 -14.14
CA GLU A 471 1.06 12.38 -14.04
C GLU A 471 1.34 10.99 -13.44
N CYS A 472 0.41 10.47 -12.64
CA CYS A 472 0.55 9.14 -12.06
C CYS A 472 0.54 8.06 -13.15
N LEU A 473 1.58 7.23 -13.20
CA LEU A 473 1.68 6.05 -14.07
C LEU A 473 0.38 5.23 -14.08
N TRP A 474 -0.14 4.92 -12.90
CA TRP A 474 -1.29 4.02 -12.74
C TRP A 474 -2.62 4.66 -13.13
N ALA A 475 -2.76 5.98 -13.00
CA ALA A 475 -3.92 6.69 -13.52
C ALA A 475 -3.93 6.66 -15.06
N ARG A 476 -2.76 6.84 -15.69
CA ARG A 476 -2.62 6.73 -17.15
C ARG A 476 -2.81 5.29 -17.65
N ALA A 477 -2.29 4.31 -16.91
CA ALA A 477 -2.51 2.90 -17.19
C ALA A 477 -4.00 2.54 -17.10
N TYR A 478 -4.71 3.09 -16.13
CA TYR A 478 -6.16 2.90 -15.98
C TYR A 478 -6.91 3.38 -17.20
N GLU A 479 -6.67 4.62 -17.62
CA GLU A 479 -7.35 5.18 -18.79
C GLU A 479 -7.04 4.40 -20.09
N ARG A 480 -5.80 3.93 -20.24
CA ARG A 480 -5.39 3.08 -21.37
C ARG A 480 -6.20 1.78 -21.41
N LEU A 481 -6.27 1.06 -20.29
CA LEU A 481 -7.00 -0.21 -20.20
C LEU A 481 -8.51 -0.01 -20.26
N LYS A 482 -9.03 1.04 -19.60
CA LYS A 482 -10.45 1.41 -19.62
C LYS A 482 -10.94 1.64 -21.04
N SER A 483 -10.14 2.29 -21.90
CA SER A 483 -10.47 2.53 -23.32
C SER A 483 -10.66 1.24 -24.14
N TYR A 484 -10.24 0.09 -23.61
CA TYR A 484 -10.36 -1.22 -24.24
C TYR A 484 -11.29 -2.16 -23.46
N GLY A 485 -11.96 -1.68 -22.41
CA GLY A 485 -12.79 -2.53 -21.54
C GLY A 485 -11.98 -3.49 -20.65
N GLU A 486 -10.70 -3.20 -20.40
CA GLU A 486 -9.78 -4.09 -19.69
C GLU A 486 -9.39 -3.56 -18.29
N SER A 487 -10.00 -2.45 -17.84
CA SER A 487 -9.59 -1.79 -16.60
C SER A 487 -9.75 -2.65 -15.34
N GLU A 488 -10.77 -3.51 -15.30
CA GLU A 488 -11.05 -4.38 -14.14
C GLU A 488 -9.97 -5.45 -13.93
N HIS A 489 -9.24 -5.80 -14.99
CA HIS A 489 -8.17 -6.80 -14.98
C HIS A 489 -6.76 -6.20 -14.82
N MET A 490 -6.66 -4.89 -14.52
CA MET A 490 -5.38 -4.17 -14.48
C MET A 490 -4.32 -4.83 -13.59
N LEU A 491 -4.73 -5.36 -12.44
CA LEU A 491 -3.83 -5.85 -11.39
C LEU A 491 -4.03 -7.34 -11.10
N ASP A 492 -4.58 -8.09 -12.07
CA ASP A 492 -4.71 -9.53 -11.97
C ASP A 492 -3.33 -10.21 -11.96
N GLY A 493 -3.27 -11.39 -11.35
CA GLY A 493 -2.07 -12.23 -11.31
C GLY A 493 -1.15 -12.00 -10.10
N PRO A 494 -0.05 -12.77 -10.02
CA PRO A 494 0.86 -12.76 -8.88
C PRO A 494 1.64 -11.45 -8.79
N ALA A 495 2.21 -11.15 -7.62
CA ALA A 495 3.09 -9.99 -7.46
C ALA A 495 4.27 -10.05 -8.44
N VAL A 496 4.55 -8.93 -9.11
CA VAL A 496 5.69 -8.76 -10.02
C VAL A 496 6.90 -8.31 -9.22
N PHE A 497 8.00 -9.05 -9.38
CA PHE A 497 9.30 -8.75 -8.78
C PHE A 497 10.28 -8.29 -9.84
N TYR A 498 11.05 -7.24 -9.55
CA TYR A 498 12.17 -6.86 -10.39
C TYR A 498 13.35 -7.82 -10.18
N ASN A 499 13.95 -8.32 -11.25
CA ASN A 499 15.22 -9.03 -11.20
C ASN A 499 16.40 -8.12 -11.56
N ALA A 500 17.09 -7.58 -10.55
CA ALA A 500 18.25 -6.69 -10.73
C ALA A 500 19.44 -7.34 -11.44
N LYS A 501 19.55 -8.68 -11.47
CA LYS A 501 20.59 -9.39 -12.23
C LYS A 501 20.49 -9.14 -13.74
N LEU A 502 19.31 -8.76 -14.22
CA LEU A 502 19.06 -8.50 -15.64
C LEU A 502 19.35 -7.04 -16.04
N GLU A 503 19.76 -6.17 -15.10
CA GLU A 503 20.03 -4.77 -15.43
C GLU A 503 21.11 -4.64 -16.51
N GLY A 504 20.85 -3.81 -17.53
CA GLY A 504 21.76 -3.63 -18.66
C GLY A 504 21.83 -4.82 -19.62
N THR A 505 20.89 -5.76 -19.56
CA THR A 505 20.75 -6.87 -20.52
C THR A 505 19.52 -6.69 -21.41
N SER A 506 19.49 -7.37 -22.57
CA SER A 506 18.35 -7.33 -23.50
C SER A 506 17.09 -7.93 -22.87
N ALA A 507 16.04 -7.12 -22.73
CA ALA A 507 14.78 -7.64 -22.22
C ALA A 507 14.08 -8.54 -23.24
N TRP A 508 14.25 -8.31 -24.54
CA TRP A 508 13.73 -9.24 -25.56
C TRP A 508 14.35 -10.62 -25.42
N ALA A 509 15.69 -10.69 -25.33
CA ALA A 509 16.37 -11.95 -25.09
C ALA A 509 15.87 -12.58 -23.78
N ASN A 510 15.77 -11.82 -22.69
CA ASN A 510 15.32 -12.35 -21.41
C ASN A 510 13.90 -12.92 -21.46
N THR A 511 12.95 -12.26 -22.13
CA THR A 511 11.59 -12.77 -22.31
C THR A 511 11.59 -14.06 -23.12
N PHE A 512 12.23 -14.07 -24.30
CA PHE A 512 12.26 -15.25 -25.17
C PHE A 512 13.05 -16.43 -24.58
N ARG A 513 13.99 -16.16 -23.67
CA ARG A 513 14.75 -17.19 -22.95
C ARG A 513 14.14 -17.55 -21.58
N GLY A 514 13.02 -16.93 -21.19
CA GLY A 514 12.34 -17.20 -19.92
C GLY A 514 13.17 -16.87 -18.68
N ARG A 515 13.96 -15.78 -18.74
CA ARG A 515 14.81 -15.30 -17.63
C ARG A 515 14.14 -14.25 -16.77
N ASP A 516 13.17 -13.53 -17.33
CA ASP A 516 12.44 -12.45 -16.68
C ASP A 516 11.20 -12.95 -15.92
N HIS A 517 10.47 -12.04 -15.29
CA HIS A 517 9.26 -12.36 -14.54
C HIS A 517 8.08 -12.87 -15.38
N HIS A 518 8.16 -12.80 -16.72
CA HIS A 518 7.14 -13.35 -17.61
C HIS A 518 7.24 -14.87 -17.78
N ARG A 519 8.28 -15.50 -17.20
CA ARG A 519 8.36 -16.95 -17.13
C ARG A 519 7.10 -17.47 -16.43
N ALA A 520 6.22 -18.12 -17.20
CA ALA A 520 5.13 -18.91 -16.64
C ALA A 520 5.71 -19.84 -15.57
N ALA A 521 5.05 -19.96 -14.42
CA ALA A 521 5.31 -21.04 -13.48
C ALA A 521 5.07 -22.35 -14.24
N GLN A 522 6.10 -22.86 -14.92
CA GLN A 522 6.05 -24.18 -15.49
C GLN A 522 5.88 -25.13 -14.32
N PRO A 523 4.97 -26.12 -14.37
CA PRO A 523 5.08 -27.25 -13.47
C PRO A 523 6.53 -27.73 -13.55
N GLU A 524 7.19 -27.87 -12.41
CA GLU A 524 8.54 -28.41 -12.35
C GLU A 524 8.57 -29.68 -13.18
N LYS A 525 9.39 -29.69 -14.24
CA LYS A 525 9.70 -30.96 -14.89
C LYS A 525 10.41 -31.78 -13.84
N GLU A 526 9.75 -32.81 -13.32
CA GLU A 526 10.43 -33.89 -12.62
C GLU A 526 11.59 -34.32 -13.51
N GLU A 527 12.82 -34.10 -13.05
CA GLU A 527 13.98 -34.71 -13.68
C GLU A 527 13.73 -36.23 -13.68
N PRO A 528 14.00 -36.94 -14.79
CA PRO A 528 13.92 -38.38 -14.78
C PRO A 528 14.89 -38.86 -13.69
N LYS A 529 14.34 -39.58 -12.70
CA LYS A 529 15.17 -40.36 -11.78
C LYS A 529 15.96 -41.36 -12.64
N GLU A 530 17.25 -41.11 -12.82
CA GLU A 530 18.21 -42.16 -13.20
C GLU A 530 18.44 -43.12 -12.04
#